data_AF-A0A2G5UJZ4-F1
#
_entry.id   AF-A0A2G5UJZ4-F1
#
_cell.length_a   1.000
_cell.length_b   1.000
_cell.length_c   1.000
_cell.angle_alpha   90.00
_cell.angle_beta   90.00
_cell.angle_gamma   90.00
#
_symmetry.space_group_name_H-M   'P 1'
#
loop_
_entity.id
_entity.type
_entity.pdbx_description
1 polymer ?
#
loop_
_entity_poly.entity_id
_entity_poly.type
_entity_poly.pdbx_seq_one_letter_code
_entity_poly.pdbx_strand_id
1 'polypeptide(L)'
;MTMNEILETLGDIFLSQEARQSTQKPFWKDFENLKYTLLQHLALFFLIRWLQEHYGMEYAPQHVPFLLMGSANALIGLLGSTQCFDVIVIVELVMATMFAFLFRFFLFFPVIAAMMVQTSRRLETVLINPLEESGNAENEQAPPTYRNARSQIKKRLESFRRRRQERVNQTSSDDVE
;
A
#
# COMPACT_ATOMS: atom_id res chain seq x y z
N MET A 1 3.94 -11.15 27.04
CA MET A 1 3.03 -11.37 25.91
C MET A 1 3.12 -12.83 25.52
N THR A 2 2.03 -13.58 25.67
CA THR A 2 1.99 -15.01 25.34
C THR A 2 1.73 -15.21 23.85
N MET A 3 2.10 -16.36 23.29
CA MET A 3 1.91 -16.65 21.86
C MET A 3 0.44 -16.57 21.42
N ASN A 4 -0.50 -16.86 22.32
CA ASN A 4 -1.93 -16.70 22.08
C ASN A 4 -2.35 -15.22 22.01
N GLU A 5 -1.83 -14.36 22.89
CA GLU A 5 -2.11 -12.91 22.83
C GLU A 5 -1.59 -12.29 21.52
N ILE A 6 -0.45 -12.76 21.01
CA ILE A 6 0.09 -12.31 19.72
C ILE A 6 -0.82 -12.74 18.57
N LEU A 7 -1.30 -13.99 18.59
CA LEU A 7 -2.21 -14.51 17.56
C LEU A 7 -3.58 -13.84 17.59
N GLU A 8 -4.13 -13.55 18.75
CA GLU A 8 -5.38 -12.78 18.89
C GLU A 8 -5.20 -11.34 18.40
N THR A 9 -4.12 -10.67 18.80
CA THR A 9 -3.86 -9.28 18.38
C THR A 9 -3.65 -9.20 16.87
N LEU A 10 -2.91 -10.16 16.28
CA LEU A 10 -2.76 -10.24 14.82
C LEU A 10 -4.09 -10.56 14.16
N GLY A 11 -4.88 -11.48 14.71
CA GLY A 11 -6.22 -11.82 14.24
C GLY A 11 -7.14 -10.60 14.17
N ASP A 12 -7.17 -9.80 15.23
CA ASP A 12 -7.98 -8.58 15.30
C ASP A 12 -7.50 -7.51 14.30
N ILE A 13 -6.19 -7.36 14.11
CA ILE A 13 -5.63 -6.44 13.10
C ILE A 13 -6.01 -6.90 11.69
N PHE A 14 -5.86 -8.19 11.38
CA PHE A 14 -6.15 -8.76 10.06
C PHE A 14 -7.65 -8.85 9.75
N LEU A 15 -8.50 -8.99 10.76
CA LEU A 15 -9.96 -9.07 10.63
C LEU A 15 -10.65 -7.70 10.72
N SER A 16 -9.92 -6.65 11.08
CA SER A 16 -10.44 -5.29 11.15
C SER A 16 -11.04 -4.84 9.80
N GLN A 17 -12.09 -4.02 9.85
CA GLN A 17 -12.69 -3.44 8.64
C GLN A 17 -11.69 -2.60 7.83
N GLU A 18 -10.74 -1.96 8.52
CA GLU A 18 -9.66 -1.17 7.91
C GLU A 18 -8.74 -2.07 7.08
N ALA A 19 -8.33 -3.23 7.61
CA ALA A 19 -7.49 -4.19 6.89
C ALA A 19 -8.12 -4.74 5.59
N ARG A 20 -9.46 -4.74 5.49
CA ARG A 20 -10.21 -5.15 4.28
C ARG A 20 -10.42 -4.02 3.29
N GLN A 21 -10.03 -2.79 3.62
CA GLN A 21 -10.18 -1.66 2.72
C GLN A 21 -9.31 -1.85 1.49
N SER A 22 -9.93 -1.69 0.31
CA SER A 22 -9.26 -1.71 -0.98
C SER A 22 -8.27 -0.55 -1.07
N THR A 23 -7.03 -0.86 -1.45
CA THR A 23 -5.97 0.12 -1.72
C THR A 23 -5.70 0.25 -3.21
N GLN A 24 -6.02 -0.78 -3.99
CA GLN A 24 -5.97 -0.77 -5.45
C GLN A 24 -7.10 -1.63 -6.00
N LYS A 25 -7.84 -1.10 -6.98
CA LYS A 25 -8.90 -1.84 -7.66
C LYS A 25 -8.33 -2.93 -8.57
N PRO A 26 -9.06 -4.05 -8.74
CA PRO A 26 -8.70 -5.06 -9.73
C PRO A 26 -8.74 -4.50 -11.16
N PHE A 27 -7.89 -5.05 -12.01
CA PHE A 27 -7.68 -4.58 -13.38
C PHE A 27 -8.98 -4.51 -14.22
N TRP A 28 -9.86 -5.50 -14.08
CA TRP A 28 -11.12 -5.58 -14.83
C TRP A 28 -12.15 -4.52 -14.44
N LYS A 29 -11.99 -3.82 -13.30
CA LYS A 29 -12.92 -2.77 -12.88
C LYS A 29 -12.61 -1.39 -13.46
N ASP A 30 -11.38 -1.15 -13.92
CA ASP A 30 -10.96 0.16 -14.43
C ASP A 30 -9.83 0.02 -15.47
N PHE A 31 -10.13 -0.68 -16.56
CA PHE A 31 -9.16 -1.12 -17.56
C PHE A 31 -8.36 0.02 -18.20
N GLU A 32 -9.02 1.13 -18.55
CA GLU A 32 -8.36 2.24 -19.27
C GLU A 32 -7.33 2.96 -18.41
N ASN A 33 -7.60 3.10 -17.11
CA ASN A 33 -6.71 3.77 -16.17
C ASN A 33 -5.65 2.80 -15.61
N LEU A 34 -5.97 1.51 -15.45
CA LEU A 34 -5.09 0.52 -14.82
C LEU A 34 -4.14 -0.19 -15.80
N LYS A 35 -4.27 -0.02 -17.12
CA LYS A 35 -3.38 -0.66 -18.11
C LYS A 35 -1.89 -0.36 -17.88
N TYR A 36 -1.57 0.88 -17.54
CA TYR A 36 -0.18 1.29 -17.28
C TYR A 36 0.31 0.71 -15.95
N THR A 37 -0.56 0.65 -14.94
CA THR A 37 -0.26 0.04 -13.65
C THR A 37 -0.01 -1.46 -13.80
N LEU A 38 -0.86 -2.19 -14.53
CA LEU A 38 -0.65 -3.61 -14.82
C LEU A 38 0.67 -3.85 -15.56
N LEU A 39 0.96 -3.02 -16.57
CA LEU A 39 2.22 -3.12 -17.32
C LEU A 39 3.43 -2.90 -16.40
N GLN A 40 3.36 -1.95 -15.46
CA GLN A 40 4.42 -1.74 -14.46
C GLN A 40 4.59 -2.96 -13.56
N HIS A 41 3.51 -3.57 -13.07
CA HIS A 41 3.59 -4.76 -12.23
C HIS A 41 4.22 -5.96 -12.98
N LEU A 42 3.83 -6.18 -14.23
CA LEU A 42 4.40 -7.23 -15.07
C LEU A 42 5.86 -6.95 -15.41
N ALA A 43 6.21 -5.71 -15.76
CA ALA A 43 7.59 -5.33 -16.06
C ALA A 43 8.51 -5.55 -14.84
N LEU A 44 8.06 -5.19 -13.64
CA LEU A 44 8.80 -5.44 -12.40
C LEU A 44 8.94 -6.95 -12.12
N PHE A 45 7.88 -7.74 -12.36
CA PHE A 45 7.95 -9.20 -12.20
C PHE A 45 9.00 -9.83 -13.13
N PHE A 46 9.00 -9.47 -14.42
CA PHE A 46 9.98 -9.96 -15.37
C PHE A 46 11.40 -9.47 -15.05
N LEU A 47 11.55 -8.23 -14.60
CA LEU A 47 12.84 -7.68 -14.18
C LEU A 47 13.41 -8.44 -12.97
N ILE A 48 12.57 -8.76 -11.99
CA ILE A 48 12.94 -9.59 -10.83
C ILE A 48 13.41 -10.97 -11.32
N ARG A 49 12.63 -11.62 -12.20
CA ARG A 49 13.00 -12.93 -12.76
C ARG A 49 14.32 -12.91 -13.51
N TRP A 50 14.53 -11.90 -14.35
CA TRP A 50 15.79 -11.71 -15.06
C TRP A 50 16.97 -11.49 -14.09
N LEU A 51 16.78 -10.71 -13.02
CA LEU A 51 17.81 -10.54 -11.99
C LEU A 51 18.08 -11.84 -11.23
N GLN A 52 17.06 -12.67 -10.98
CA GLN A 52 17.25 -13.97 -10.34
C GLN A 52 18.10 -14.91 -11.19
N GLU A 53 17.88 -14.93 -12.51
CA GLU A 53 18.71 -15.65 -13.47
C GLU A 53 20.13 -15.07 -13.54
N HIS A 54 20.27 -13.73 -13.59
CA HIS A 54 21.56 -13.05 -13.62
C HIS A 54 22.44 -13.39 -12.42
N TYR A 55 21.86 -13.51 -11.22
CA TYR A 55 22.57 -13.91 -10.01
C TYR A 55 22.69 -15.43 -9.83
N GLY A 56 22.21 -16.23 -10.79
CA GLY A 56 22.29 -17.70 -10.73
C GLY A 56 21.55 -18.30 -9.53
N MET A 57 20.41 -17.70 -9.14
CA MET A 57 19.67 -18.10 -7.94
C MET A 57 18.69 -19.25 -8.17
N GLU A 58 18.68 -19.88 -9.35
CA GLU A 58 17.80 -21.00 -9.64
C GLU A 58 17.94 -22.09 -8.55
N TYR A 59 16.82 -22.41 -7.89
CA TYR A 59 16.67 -23.42 -6.83
C TYR A 59 17.36 -23.13 -5.49
N ALA A 60 17.99 -21.96 -5.31
CA ALA A 60 18.62 -21.62 -4.05
C ALA A 60 17.60 -21.03 -3.04
N PRO A 61 17.75 -21.23 -1.72
CA PRO A 61 16.81 -20.70 -0.73
C PRO A 61 16.63 -19.17 -0.82
N GLN A 62 17.68 -18.45 -1.19
CA GLN A 62 17.65 -17.00 -1.40
C GLN A 62 16.74 -16.55 -2.56
N HIS A 63 16.29 -17.46 -3.42
CA HIS A 63 15.32 -17.17 -4.48
C HIS A 63 13.92 -16.85 -3.93
N VAL A 64 13.55 -17.46 -2.81
CA VAL A 64 12.17 -17.45 -2.29
C VAL A 64 11.67 -16.02 -1.98
N PRO A 65 12.41 -15.17 -1.24
CA PRO A 65 11.95 -13.81 -0.95
C PRO A 65 11.68 -12.97 -2.21
N PHE A 66 12.55 -13.07 -3.23
CA PHE A 66 12.38 -12.33 -4.48
C PHE A 66 11.24 -12.89 -5.34
N LEU A 67 11.03 -14.21 -5.32
CA LEU A 67 9.89 -14.84 -6.00
C LEU A 67 8.57 -14.40 -5.38
N LEU A 68 8.47 -14.45 -4.05
CA LEU A 68 7.27 -14.02 -3.31
C LEU A 68 6.98 -12.56 -3.61
N MET A 69 7.96 -11.67 -3.42
CA MET A 69 7.88 -10.25 -3.74
C MET A 69 7.40 -9.99 -5.17
N GLY A 70 7.99 -10.65 -6.17
CA GLY A 70 7.59 -10.50 -7.56
C GLY A 70 6.18 -11.01 -7.82
N SER A 71 5.83 -12.16 -7.28
CA SER A 71 4.50 -12.78 -7.47
C SER A 71 3.39 -11.97 -6.81
N ALA A 72 3.60 -11.48 -5.58
CA ALA A 72 2.66 -10.61 -4.88
C ALA A 72 2.42 -9.32 -5.68
N ASN A 73 3.48 -8.73 -6.23
CA ASN A 73 3.37 -7.56 -7.09
C ASN A 73 2.55 -7.82 -8.37
N ALA A 74 2.76 -8.97 -9.03
CA ALA A 74 1.97 -9.34 -10.20
C ALA A 74 0.49 -9.58 -9.85
N LEU A 75 0.22 -10.21 -8.69
CA LEU A 75 -1.13 -10.42 -8.20
C LEU A 75 -1.86 -9.10 -7.92
N ILE A 76 -1.18 -8.10 -7.35
CA ILE A 76 -1.75 -6.76 -7.13
C ILE A 76 -2.17 -6.13 -8.45
N GLY A 77 -1.34 -6.25 -9.50
CA GLY A 77 -1.66 -5.73 -10.81
C GLY A 77 -2.94 -6.32 -11.40
N LEU A 78 -3.19 -7.61 -11.16
CA LEU A 78 -4.35 -8.33 -11.70
C LEU A 78 -5.59 -8.18 -10.82
N LEU A 79 -5.46 -8.53 -9.54
CA LEU A 79 -6.57 -8.69 -8.59
C LEU A 79 -6.84 -7.42 -7.75
N GLY A 80 -5.96 -6.43 -7.82
CA GLY A 80 -5.97 -5.30 -6.89
C GLY A 80 -5.31 -5.67 -5.56
N SER A 81 -5.39 -4.75 -4.60
CA SER A 81 -4.80 -4.91 -3.27
C SER A 81 -5.72 -4.38 -2.18
N THR A 82 -5.53 -4.88 -0.97
CA THR A 82 -6.13 -4.39 0.27
C THR A 82 -5.03 -3.93 1.21
N GLN A 83 -5.38 -3.16 2.25
CA GLN A 83 -4.41 -2.72 3.26
C GLN A 83 -3.67 -3.89 3.91
N CYS A 84 -4.40 -4.96 4.25
CA CYS A 84 -3.82 -6.21 4.75
C CYS A 84 -2.76 -6.77 3.81
N PHE A 85 -3.08 -6.85 2.52
CA PHE A 85 -2.16 -7.38 1.52
C PHE A 85 -0.93 -6.48 1.33
N ASP A 86 -1.11 -5.16 1.35
CA ASP A 86 0.02 -4.22 1.29
C ASP A 86 0.95 -4.33 2.51
N VAL A 87 0.43 -4.64 3.70
CA VAL A 87 1.27 -4.94 4.88
C VAL A 87 2.10 -6.20 4.67
N ILE A 88 1.51 -7.27 4.10
CA ILE A 88 2.25 -8.49 3.76
C ILE A 88 3.37 -8.17 2.76
N VAL A 89 3.08 -7.36 1.73
CA VAL A 89 4.05 -6.93 0.73
C VAL A 89 5.19 -6.12 1.35
N ILE A 90 4.91 -5.27 2.34
CA ILE A 90 5.97 -4.56 3.08
C ILE A 90 6.89 -5.55 3.80
N VAL A 91 6.32 -6.55 4.48
CA VAL A 91 7.13 -7.59 5.15
C VAL A 91 7.98 -8.34 4.14
N GLU A 92 7.43 -8.71 2.98
CA GLU A 92 8.18 -9.35 1.90
C GLU A 92 9.31 -8.45 1.37
N LEU A 93 9.07 -7.16 1.18
CA LEU A 93 10.08 -6.19 0.75
C LEU A 93 11.21 -6.04 1.76
N VAL A 94 10.90 -6.05 3.06
CA VAL A 94 11.93 -6.04 4.13
C VAL A 94 12.77 -7.31 4.07
N MET A 95 12.14 -8.48 3.93
CA MET A 95 12.85 -9.75 3.79
C MET A 95 13.74 -9.78 2.54
N ALA A 96 13.22 -9.33 1.39
CA ALA A 96 13.98 -9.22 0.15
C ALA A 96 15.17 -8.26 0.29
N THR A 97 15.01 -7.14 1.01
CA THR A 97 16.09 -6.18 1.29
C THR A 97 17.19 -6.82 2.14
N MET A 98 16.82 -7.53 3.20
CA MET A 98 17.77 -8.23 4.06
C MET A 98 18.58 -9.27 3.26
N PHE A 99 17.92 -10.07 2.43
CA PHE A 99 18.60 -11.06 1.59
C PHE A 99 19.48 -10.41 0.53
N ALA A 100 19.00 -9.35 -0.14
CA ALA A 100 19.81 -8.61 -1.11
C ALA A 100 21.10 -8.06 -0.47
N PHE A 101 21.02 -7.57 0.77
CA PHE A 101 22.18 -7.10 1.52
C PHE A 101 23.14 -8.24 1.89
N LEU A 102 22.63 -9.31 2.52
CA LEU A 102 23.44 -10.43 3.00
C LEU A 102 24.21 -11.14 1.88
N PHE A 103 23.56 -11.33 0.73
CA PHE A 103 24.14 -12.03 -0.42
C PHE A 103 24.75 -11.07 -1.46
N ARG A 104 24.81 -9.77 -1.18
CA ARG A 104 25.43 -8.73 -2.03
C ARG A 104 24.78 -8.61 -3.42
N PHE A 105 23.47 -8.82 -3.52
CA PHE A 105 22.71 -8.68 -4.75
C PHE A 105 22.27 -7.23 -4.99
N PHE A 106 23.24 -6.34 -5.17
CA PHE A 106 23.03 -4.89 -5.23
C PHE A 106 22.05 -4.41 -6.31
N LEU A 107 21.91 -5.15 -7.42
CA LEU A 107 21.01 -4.79 -8.51
C LEU A 107 19.53 -4.90 -8.14
N PHE A 108 19.17 -5.59 -7.04
CA PHE A 108 17.79 -5.60 -6.55
C PHE A 108 17.40 -4.31 -5.82
N PHE A 109 18.34 -3.52 -5.30
CA PHE A 109 17.99 -2.34 -4.49
C PHE A 109 17.13 -1.30 -5.24
N PRO A 110 17.41 -0.94 -6.51
CA PRO A 110 16.53 -0.06 -7.28
C PRO A 110 15.12 -0.61 -7.46
N VAL A 111 14.99 -1.93 -7.68
CA VAL A 111 13.69 -2.60 -7.87
C VAL A 111 12.88 -2.59 -6.58
N ILE A 112 13.53 -2.95 -5.46
CA ILE A 112 12.92 -2.92 -4.12
C ILE A 112 12.48 -1.50 -3.77
N ALA A 113 13.31 -0.49 -4.04
CA ALA A 113 12.97 0.91 -3.79
C ALA A 113 11.74 1.36 -4.61
N ALA A 114 11.67 1.00 -5.90
CA ALA A 114 10.51 1.29 -6.73
C ALA A 114 9.22 0.65 -6.17
N MET A 115 9.29 -0.60 -5.73
CA MET A 115 8.16 -1.31 -5.13
C MET A 115 7.75 -0.75 -3.76
N MET A 116 8.71 -0.30 -2.94
CA MET A 116 8.44 0.41 -1.69
C MET A 116 7.67 1.70 -1.94
N VAL A 117 8.07 2.50 -2.95
CA VAL A 117 7.35 3.73 -3.32
C VAL A 117 5.93 3.43 -3.81
N GLN A 118 5.75 2.41 -4.65
CA GLN A 118 4.42 2.01 -5.13
C GLN A 118 3.51 1.58 -3.96
N THR A 119 4.03 0.75 -3.06
CA THR A 119 3.29 0.26 -1.89
C THR A 119 2.94 1.37 -0.93
N SER A 120 3.88 2.30 -0.69
CA SER A 120 3.64 3.48 0.16
C SER A 120 2.55 4.38 -0.41
N ARG A 121 2.54 4.61 -1.73
CA ARG A 121 1.49 5.41 -2.39
C ARG A 121 0.11 4.78 -2.27
N ARG A 122 0.01 3.45 -2.38
CA ARG A 122 -1.26 2.72 -2.20
C ARG A 122 -1.80 2.87 -0.77
N LEU A 123 -0.93 2.74 0.23
CA LEU A 123 -1.28 2.93 1.63
C LEU A 123 -1.65 4.39 1.95
N GLU A 124 -0.91 5.35 1.40
CA GLU A 124 -1.19 6.78 1.55
C GLU A 124 -2.56 7.16 0.96
N THR A 125 -2.94 6.58 -0.18
CA THR A 125 -4.25 6.79 -0.80
C THR A 125 -5.38 6.44 0.17
N VAL A 126 -5.20 5.39 0.98
CA VAL A 126 -6.21 4.99 1.95
C VAL A 126 -6.17 5.83 3.22
N LEU A 127 -4.99 6.27 3.67
CA LEU A 127 -4.86 7.17 4.83
C LEU A 127 -5.43 8.57 4.56
N ILE A 128 -5.31 9.08 3.33
CA ILE A 128 -5.75 10.43 2.95
C ILE A 128 -7.22 10.44 2.51
N ASN A 129 -7.69 9.42 1.78
CA ASN A 129 -9.05 9.32 1.26
C ASN A 129 -9.81 8.07 1.76
N PRO A 130 -9.97 7.85 3.08
CA PRO A 130 -10.76 6.71 3.58
C PRO A 130 -12.26 6.79 3.20
N LEU A 131 -12.72 7.92 2.66
CA LEU A 131 -14.13 8.26 2.44
C LEU A 131 -14.60 8.24 0.97
N GLU A 132 -13.71 8.02 -0.01
CA GLU A 132 -14.11 8.00 -1.43
C GLU A 132 -14.51 6.59 -1.91
N GLU A 133 -13.90 5.51 -1.41
CA GLU A 133 -14.25 4.15 -1.84
C GLU A 133 -15.41 3.51 -1.07
N SER A 134 -15.68 3.88 0.19
CA SER A 134 -16.90 3.43 0.89
C SER A 134 -18.17 4.07 0.33
N GLY A 135 -18.05 5.28 -0.25
CA GLY A 135 -19.16 6.02 -0.83
C GLY A 135 -19.74 5.45 -2.12
N ASN A 136 -19.02 4.58 -2.84
CA ASN A 136 -19.54 3.96 -4.07
C ASN A 136 -20.29 2.65 -3.83
N ALA A 137 -20.16 2.03 -2.65
CA ALA A 137 -20.91 0.83 -2.27
C ALA A 137 -22.16 1.16 -1.41
N GLU A 138 -22.15 2.25 -0.64
CA GLU A 138 -23.25 2.59 0.30
C GLU A 138 -24.27 3.62 -0.23
N ASN A 139 -24.00 4.30 -1.35
CA ASN A 139 -24.87 5.39 -1.82
C ASN A 139 -26.21 4.93 -2.43
N GLU A 140 -26.47 3.64 -2.57
CA GLU A 140 -27.77 3.17 -3.07
C GLU A 140 -28.84 2.99 -1.97
N GLN A 141 -28.50 2.98 -0.67
CA GLN A 141 -29.47 2.57 0.38
C GLN A 141 -29.41 3.26 1.76
N ALA A 142 -28.64 4.35 1.97
CA ALA A 142 -28.53 4.93 3.32
C ALA A 142 -29.67 5.92 3.69
N PRO A 143 -30.33 5.78 4.86
CA PRO A 143 -31.39 6.69 5.33
C PRO A 143 -30.86 8.10 5.68
N PRO A 144 -31.72 9.14 5.66
CA PRO A 144 -31.34 10.57 5.64
C PRO A 144 -30.54 11.05 6.86
N THR A 145 -30.56 10.32 7.97
CA THR A 145 -29.88 10.68 9.22
C THR A 145 -28.35 10.67 9.08
N TYR A 146 -27.79 9.78 8.25
CA TYR A 146 -26.34 9.65 8.02
C TYR A 146 -25.75 10.83 7.21
N ARG A 147 -26.57 11.48 6.37
CA ARG A 147 -26.17 12.62 5.54
C ARG A 147 -25.80 13.85 6.37
N ASN A 148 -26.47 14.06 7.50
CA ASN A 148 -26.22 15.19 8.39
C ASN A 148 -24.95 15.01 9.23
N ALA A 149 -24.67 13.81 9.75
CA ALA A 149 -23.41 13.50 10.44
C ALA A 149 -22.19 13.71 9.53
N ARG A 150 -22.30 13.27 8.27
CA ARG A 150 -21.28 13.45 7.22
C ARG A 150 -20.96 14.93 6.95
N SER A 151 -21.99 15.78 6.94
CA SER A 151 -21.81 17.23 6.76
C SER A 151 -21.05 17.90 7.91
N GLN A 152 -21.26 17.41 9.14
CA GLN A 152 -20.60 17.95 10.33
C GLN A 152 -19.14 17.51 10.42
N ILE A 153 -18.85 16.25 10.07
CA ILE A 153 -17.49 15.72 10.03
C ILE A 153 -16.65 16.43 8.96
N LYS A 154 -17.21 16.67 7.76
CA LYS A 154 -16.52 17.41 6.69
C LYS A 154 -16.16 18.84 7.11
N LYS A 155 -17.09 19.55 7.75
CA LYS A 155 -16.84 20.91 8.28
C LYS A 155 -15.74 20.92 9.36
N ARG A 156 -15.71 19.90 10.23
CA ARG A 156 -14.64 19.77 11.23
C ARG A 156 -13.28 19.53 10.58
N LEU A 157 -13.21 18.67 9.57
CA LEU A 157 -11.95 18.36 8.88
C LEU A 157 -11.39 19.57 8.11
N GLU A 158 -12.24 20.34 7.43
CA GLU A 158 -11.85 21.59 6.77
C GLU A 158 -11.33 22.62 7.77
N SER A 159 -11.93 22.71 8.96
CA SER A 159 -11.45 23.60 10.03
C SER A 159 -10.08 23.19 10.57
N PHE A 160 -9.81 21.89 10.69
CA PHE A 160 -8.50 21.37 11.08
C PHE A 160 -7.42 21.64 10.03
N ARG A 161 -7.77 21.49 8.75
CA ARG A 161 -6.87 21.76 7.62
C ARG A 161 -6.48 23.24 7.55
N ARG A 162 -7.43 24.16 7.75
CA ARG A 162 -7.14 25.60 7.84
C ARG A 162 -6.19 25.92 8.99
N ARG A 163 -6.44 25.40 10.19
CA ARG A 163 -5.56 25.63 11.36
C ARG A 163 -4.15 25.09 11.19
N ARG A 164 -3.98 24.03 10.39
CA ARG A 164 -2.64 23.47 10.08
C ARG A 164 -1.92 24.35 9.07
N GLN A 165 -2.62 24.84 8.04
CA GLN A 165 -2.07 25.78 7.06
C GLN A 165 -1.66 27.12 7.70
N GLU A 166 -2.50 27.64 8.60
CA GLU A 166 -2.23 28.86 9.37
C GLU A 166 -0.98 28.70 10.26
N ARG A 167 -0.81 27.54 10.92
CA ARG A 167 0.40 27.25 11.70
C ARG A 167 1.65 27.16 10.84
N VAL A 168 1.57 26.55 9.67
CA VAL A 168 2.71 26.46 8.74
C VAL A 168 3.12 27.86 8.23
N ASN A 169 2.15 28.71 7.94
CA ASN A 169 2.40 30.09 7.52
C ASN A 169 2.94 30.98 8.67
N GLN A 170 2.58 30.72 9.93
CA GLN A 170 3.16 31.42 11.08
C GLN A 170 4.62 31.02 11.30
N THR A 171 4.96 29.72 11.26
CA THR A 171 6.37 29.30 11.37
C THR A 171 7.25 29.74 10.21
N SER A 172 6.69 30.01 9.02
CA SER A 172 7.48 30.59 7.92
C SER A 172 7.69 32.10 8.04
N SER A 173 6.96 32.77 8.94
CA SER A 173 7.04 34.22 9.14
C SER A 173 8.02 34.59 10.26
N ASP A 174 8.29 33.67 11.19
CA ASP A 174 9.19 33.87 12.33
C ASP A 174 10.68 33.58 11.98
N ASP A 175 10.97 33.06 10.78
CA ASP A 175 12.34 32.74 10.30
C ASP A 175 12.91 33.81 9.34
N VAL A 176 12.29 35.00 9.29
CA VAL A 176 12.81 36.17 8.55
C VAL A 176 12.98 37.36 9.50
N GLU A 177 13.98 37.28 10.38
CA GLU A 177 14.67 38.44 10.98
C GLU A 177 16.17 38.13 11.18
#